data_AF-A0A101VME5-F1
#
_entry.id   AF-A0A101VME5-F1
#
_cell.length_a   1.000
_cell.length_b   1.000
_cell.length_c   1.000
_cell.angle_alpha   90.00
_cell.angle_beta   90.00
_cell.angle_gamma   90.00
#
_symmetry.space_group_name_H-M   'P 1'
#
loop_
_entity.id
_entity.type
_entity.pdbx_description
1 polymer ?
#
loop_
_entity_poly.entity_id
_entity_poly.type
_entity_poly.pdbx_seq_one_letter_code
_entity_poly.pdbx_strand_id
1 'polypeptide(L)' 'MARMPFMTWLVVSAAWIAAIGWMAWTSWPHLPLDISHTDPATRAAFDQAVLMHAGRHAALALLPPLLVLAVMRFVSR' A
#
# COMPACT_ATOMS: atom_id res chain seq x y z
N MET A 1 -25.41 4.50 20.46
CA MET A 1 -25.25 3.24 19.70
C MET A 1 -24.23 3.33 18.55
N ALA A 2 -23.79 4.52 18.09
CA ALA A 2 -22.83 4.66 16.98
C ALA A 2 -21.32 4.41 17.32
N ARG A 3 -20.96 4.27 18.61
CA ARG A 3 -19.54 4.13 19.02
C ARG A 3 -18.91 2.78 18.66
N MET A 4 -19.68 1.69 18.79
CA MET A 4 -19.20 0.34 18.46
C MET A 4 -18.83 0.17 16.98
N PRO A 5 -19.68 0.52 15.98
CA PRO A 5 -19.31 0.35 14.58
C PRO A 5 -18.12 1.23 14.17
N PHE A 6 -18.00 2.44 14.73
CA PHE A 6 -16.85 3.30 14.48
C PHE A 6 -15.54 2.71 15.01
N MET A 7 -15.55 2.19 16.24
CA MET A 7 -14.37 1.54 16.83
C MET A 7 -13.95 0.29 16.06
N THR A 8 -14.92 -0.55 15.66
CA THR A 8 -14.64 -1.71 14.82
C THR A 8 -13.99 -1.29 13.50
N TRP A 9 -14.52 -0.26 12.84
CA TRP A 9 -13.93 0.26 11.60
C TRP A 9 -12.50 0.75 11.83
N LEU A 10 -12.27 1.52 12.89
CA LEU A 10 -10.95 2.04 13.21
C LEU A 10 -9.93 0.91 13.42
N VAL A 11 -10.28 -0.12 14.17
CA VAL A 11 -9.41 -1.28 14.43
C VAL A 11 -9.13 -2.05 13.14
N VAL A 12 -10.15 -2.31 12.32
CA VAL A 12 -9.99 -3.02 11.05
C VAL A 12 -9.10 -2.23 10.08
N SER A 13 -9.30 -0.91 9.96
CA SER A 13 -8.45 -0.04 9.15
C SER A 13 -7.01 -0.03 9.63
N ALA A 14 -6.78 0.09 10.95
CA ALA A 14 -5.44 0.07 11.51
C ALA A 14 -4.74 -1.26 11.25
N ALA A 15 -5.43 -2.39 11.46
CA ALA A 15 -4.90 -3.71 11.17
C ALA A 15 -4.57 -3.89 9.68
N TRP A 16 -5.43 -3.39 8.78
CA TRP A 16 -5.19 -3.44 7.33
C TRP A 16 -3.96 -2.63 6.92
N ILE A 17 -3.85 -1.38 7.40
CA ILE A 17 -2.70 -0.52 7.11
C ILE A 17 -1.42 -1.16 7.64
N ALA A 18 -1.45 -1.72 8.85
CA ALA A 18 -0.30 -2.43 9.42
C ALA A 18 0.10 -3.65 8.57
N ALA A 19 -0.87 -4.45 8.10
CA ALA A 19 -0.61 -5.60 7.24
C ALA A 19 0.03 -5.20 5.90
N ILE A 20 -0.51 -4.18 5.22
CA ILE A 20 0.05 -3.69 3.95
C ILE A 20 1.43 -3.06 4.18
N GLY A 21 1.63 -2.31 5.27
CA GLY A 21 2.93 -1.77 5.65
C GLY A 21 3.97 -2.85 5.90
N TRP A 22 3.60 -3.92 6.60
CA TRP A 22 4.45 -5.09 6.81
C TRP A 22 4.83 -5.79 5.50
N MET A 23 3.86 -5.99 4.61
CA MET A 23 4.11 -6.57 3.29
C MET A 23 5.06 -5.69 2.46
N ALA A 24 4.83 -4.37 2.45
CA ALA A 24 5.66 -3.41 1.73
C ALA A 24 7.10 -3.38 2.26
N TRP A 25 7.26 -3.48 3.58
CA TRP A 25 8.56 -3.52 4.25
C TRP A 25 9.34 -4.79 3.92
N THR A 26 8.70 -5.95 4.05
CA THR A 26 9.36 -7.26 3.86
C THR A 26 9.72 -7.56 2.40
N SER A 27 9.04 -6.91 1.45
CA SER A 27 9.30 -7.07 0.02
C SER A 27 9.94 -5.84 -0.63
N TRP A 28 10.57 -4.98 0.18
CA TRP A 28 11.18 -3.74 -0.31
C TRP A 28 12.29 -4.01 -1.34
N PRO A 29 12.29 -3.33 -2.50
CA PRO A 29 13.35 -3.48 -3.48
C PRO A 29 14.73 -3.12 -2.90
N HIS A 30 15.71 -3.99 -3.12
CA HIS A 30 17.09 -3.76 -2.69
C HIS A 30 18.07 -4.02 -3.84
N LEU A 31 19.15 -3.26 -3.88
CA LEU A 31 20.26 -3.49 -4.81
C LEU A 31 21.24 -4.50 -4.20
N PRO A 32 21.60 -5.58 -4.94
CA PRO A 32 22.68 -6.48 -4.52
C PRO A 32 24.02 -5.74 -4.46
N LEU A 33 24.88 -6.13 -3.52
CA LEU A 33 26.23 -5.56 -3.35
C LEU A 33 27.13 -5.73 -4.58
N ASP A 34 26.85 -6.74 -5.41
CA ASP A 34 27.65 -7.07 -6.59
C ASP A 34 27.34 -6.18 -7.82
N ILE A 35 26.35 -5.29 -7.72
CA ILE A 35 25.95 -4.40 -8.82
C ILE A 35 26.48 -2.99 -8.56
N SER A 36 27.00 -2.35 -9.61
CA SER A 36 27.49 -0.98 -9.53
C SER A 36 26.37 0.02 -9.18
N HIS A 37 26.48 0.64 -8.02
CA HIS A 37 25.59 1.74 -7.60
C HIS A 37 25.85 3.06 -8.35
N THR A 38 26.89 3.15 -9.17
CA THR A 38 27.24 4.35 -9.93
C THR A 38 26.78 4.31 -11.38
N ASP A 39 26.39 3.13 -11.87
CA ASP A 39 25.87 2.96 -13.22
C ASP A 39 24.47 3.61 -13.35
N PRO A 40 24.26 4.56 -14.29
CA PRO A 40 22.97 5.22 -14.50
C PRO A 40 21.84 4.24 -14.85
N ALA A 41 22.12 3.17 -15.60
CA ALA A 41 21.11 2.20 -16.00
C ALA A 41 20.59 1.41 -14.80
N THR A 42 21.50 0.98 -13.92
CA THR A 42 21.16 0.33 -12.65
C THR A 42 20.29 1.21 -11.76
N ARG A 43 20.62 2.50 -11.63
CA ARG A 43 19.82 3.45 -10.84
C ARG A 43 18.41 3.60 -11.39
N ALA A 44 18.28 3.80 -12.70
CA ALA A 44 16.98 3.94 -13.35
C ALA A 44 16.09 2.69 -13.14
N ALA A 45 16.67 1.49 -13.25
CA ALA A 45 15.96 0.24 -12.99
C ALA A 45 15.51 0.12 -11.52
N PHE A 46 16.36 0.51 -10.57
CA PHE A 46 16.02 0.52 -9.15
C PHE A 46 14.90 1.52 -8.83
N ASP A 47 15.00 2.74 -9.36
CA ASP A 47 13.98 3.78 -9.17
C ASP A 47 12.62 3.34 -9.74
N GLN A 48 12.62 2.69 -10.91
CA GLN A 48 11.41 2.11 -11.49
C GLN A 48 10.82 1.00 -10.60
N ALA A 49 11.66 0.12 -10.04
CA ALA A 49 11.23 -0.93 -9.14
C ALA A 49 10.61 -0.35 -7.86
N VAL A 50 11.22 0.68 -7.27
CA VAL A 50 10.69 1.41 -6.11
C VAL A 50 9.35 2.06 -6.45
N LEU A 51 9.24 2.72 -7.60
CA LEU A 51 8.00 3.36 -8.05
C LEU A 51 6.86 2.34 -8.22
N MET A 52 7.13 1.23 -8.90
CA MET A 52 6.16 0.15 -9.07
C MET A 52 5.75 -0.47 -7.74
N HIS A 53 6.70 -0.68 -6.84
CA HIS A 53 6.47 -1.22 -5.51
C HIS A 53 5.57 -0.32 -4.67
N ALA A 54 5.91 0.97 -4.62
CA ALA A 54 5.13 1.99 -3.92
C ALA A 54 3.72 2.11 -4.51
N GLY A 55 3.60 2.16 -5.84
CA GLY A 55 2.32 2.23 -6.53
C GLY A 55 1.42 1.03 -6.23
N ARG A 56 1.98 -0.19 -6.26
CA ARG A 56 1.24 -1.42 -5.96
C ARG A 56 0.71 -1.42 -4.52
N HIS A 57 1.56 -1.12 -3.54
CA HIS A 57 1.16 -1.15 -2.14
C HIS A 57 0.23 0.01 -1.77
N ALA A 58 0.40 1.19 -2.37
CA ALA A 58 -0.54 2.30 -2.23
C ALA A 58 -1.93 1.94 -2.78
N ALA A 59 -2.00 1.30 -3.96
CA ALA A 59 -3.26 0.84 -4.53
C ALA A 59 -3.96 -0.19 -3.63
N LEU A 60 -3.22 -1.14 -3.06
CA LEU A 60 -3.75 -2.12 -2.10
C LEU A 60 -4.23 -1.46 -0.80
N ALA A 61 -3.49 -0.47 -0.29
CA ALA A 61 -3.88 0.27 0.91
C ALA A 61 -5.19 1.05 0.70
N LEU A 62 -5.41 1.59 -0.50
CA LEU A 62 -6.61 2.36 -0.85
C LEU A 62 -7.83 1.49 -1.18
N LEU A 63 -7.66 0.17 -1.33
CA LEU A 63 -8.74 -0.70 -1.77
C LEU A 63 -9.96 -0.72 -0.82
N PRO A 64 -9.81 -0.86 0.52
CA PRO A 64 -10.96 -0.79 1.43
C PRO A 64 -11.73 0.54 1.41
N PRO A 65 -11.09 1.74 1.52
CA PRO A 65 -11.86 2.99 1.47
C PRO A 65 -12.54 3.22 0.12
N LEU A 66 -11.90 2.82 -0.99
CA LEU A 66 -12.52 2.91 -2.31
C LEU A 66 -13.75 1.99 -2.45
N LEU A 67 -13.68 0.77 -1.92
CA LEU A 67 -14.83 -0.15 -1.89
C LEU A 67 -15.99 0.42 -1.07
N VAL A 68 -15.71 1.00 0.10
CA VAL A 68 -16.73 1.63 0.95
C VAL A 68 -17.40 2.78 0.22
N LEU A 69 -16.62 3.67 -0.39
CA LEU A 69 -17.14 4.79 -1.17
C LEU A 69 -18.00 4.31 -2.34
N ALA A 70 -17.58 3.27 -3.06
CA ALA A 70 -18.33 2.68 -4.16
C ALA A 70 -19.68 2.13 -3.66
N VAL A 71 -19.68 1.30 -2.61
CA VAL A 71 -20.90 0.71 -2.04
C VAL A 71 -21.84 1.81 -1.54
N MET A 72 -21.34 2.80 -0.79
CA MET A 72 -22.16 3.92 -0.32
C MET A 72 -22.80 4.69 -1.48
N ARG A 73 -22.08 4.87 -2.58
CA ARG A 73 -22.61 5.54 -3.78
C ARG A 73 -23.69 4.72 -4.49
N PHE A 74 -23.63 3.39 -4.46
CA PHE A 74 -24.67 2.51 -5.01
C PHE A 74 -25.89 2.42 -4.10
N VAL A 75 -25.71 2.37 -2.78
CA VAL A 75 -26.82 2.28 -1.81
C VAL A 75 -27.57 3.61 -1.65
N SER A 76 -26.88 4.74 -1.83
CA SER A 76 -27.51 6.08 -1.75
C SER A 76 -28.24 6.50 -3.04
N ARG A 77 -28.35 5.62 -4.03
CA ARG A 77 -29.11 5.83 -5.27
C ARG A 77 -30.42 5.06 -5.20
#